data_AF-S9UFW7-F1
#
_entry.id   AF-S9UFW7-F1
#
_cell.length_a   1.000
_cell.length_b   1.000
_cell.length_c   1.000
_cell.angle_alpha   90.00
_cell.angle_beta   90.00
_cell.angle_gamma   90.00
#
_symmetry.space_group_name_H-M   'P 1'
#
loop_
_entity.id
_entity.type
_entity.pdbx_description
1 polymer ?
#
loop_
_entity_poly.entity_id
_entity_poly.type
_entity_poly.pdbx_seq_one_letter_code
_entity_poly.pdbx_strand_id
1 'polypeptide(L)'
;MARRFFSSFFFKNICLPTAGFGAGWVAFCYIDEQWLTVEGRQKMNVFNLKVIRATQGVLPSTLVDQYGYKPEFLDQMISSLEKGYTEAQMADRFTFDEILKECGVEDQLAYLEEHATEDIPYFYIADVFHSWARIHEALYLLPHDRHPTDSGHLAMQNNEQFDSEVLCKEVWKKMMDNVLPFDVGVRVLCVLAVTNKKNAKRIAASSQQGAEVVRYYKAYMDKLRENNTPDGDTVSKADVTAAALFLLRALNDAVVSKPLLPFVGTKTGPYPLANRVDATVWCEDFGALDAAIRQQTADSAVLLVDVLNEKLKCTEKREVTAAI
;
A
#
# COMPACT_ATOMS: atom_id res chain seq x y z
N MET A 1 36.06 -15.71 51.43
CA MET A 1 34.64 -16.05 51.13
C MET A 1 34.04 -15.26 49.96
N ALA A 2 34.54 -14.06 49.59
CA ALA A 2 33.96 -13.20 48.55
C ALA A 2 34.20 -13.63 47.07
N ARG A 3 35.23 -14.46 46.77
CA ARG A 3 35.57 -14.82 45.37
C ARG A 3 34.67 -15.87 44.71
N ARG A 4 34.05 -16.77 45.47
CA ARG A 4 33.13 -17.79 44.91
C ARG A 4 31.72 -17.25 44.64
N PHE A 5 31.30 -16.22 45.38
CA PHE A 5 29.97 -15.63 45.26
C PHE A 5 29.82 -14.77 43.98
N PHE A 6 30.86 -14.02 43.61
CA PHE A 6 30.83 -13.17 42.41
C PHE A 6 30.75 -13.96 41.10
N SER A 7 31.44 -15.11 40.99
CA SER A 7 31.41 -15.91 39.75
C SER A 7 30.05 -16.57 39.50
N SER A 8 29.37 -17.03 40.55
CA SER A 8 28.04 -17.66 40.45
C SER A 8 26.95 -16.67 40.08
N PHE A 9 27.05 -15.42 40.55
CA PHE A 9 26.03 -14.39 40.32
C PHE A 9 26.17 -13.78 38.92
N PHE A 10 27.39 -13.48 38.48
CA PHE A 10 27.66 -12.99 37.11
C PHE A 10 27.26 -14.01 36.04
N PHE A 11 27.60 -15.29 36.22
CA PHE A 11 27.32 -16.30 35.21
C PHE A 11 25.81 -16.59 35.07
N LYS A 12 25.06 -16.62 36.18
CA LYS A 12 23.61 -16.87 36.17
C LYS A 12 22.78 -15.67 35.72
N ASN A 13 23.19 -14.45 36.08
CA ASN A 13 22.38 -13.25 35.84
C ASN A 13 22.78 -12.47 34.59
N ILE A 14 23.96 -12.70 34.03
CA ILE A 14 24.43 -11.96 32.85
C ILE A 14 24.72 -12.93 31.70
N CYS A 15 25.50 -13.99 31.91
CA CYS A 15 25.88 -14.91 30.82
C CYS A 15 24.73 -15.81 30.35
N LEU A 16 23.92 -16.34 31.26
CA LEU A 16 22.77 -17.17 30.88
C LEU A 16 21.70 -16.40 30.08
N PRO A 17 21.31 -15.17 30.49
CA PRO A 17 20.36 -14.37 29.73
C PRO A 17 20.92 -13.86 28.40
N THR A 18 22.22 -13.52 28.32
CA THR A 18 22.83 -13.12 27.04
C THR A 18 23.03 -14.29 26.08
N ALA A 19 23.34 -15.49 26.58
CA ALA A 19 23.36 -16.70 25.76
C ALA A 19 21.95 -17.10 25.29
N GLY A 20 20.93 -16.96 26.15
CA GLY A 20 19.53 -17.16 25.80
C GLY A 20 19.02 -16.14 24.78
N PHE A 21 19.40 -14.87 24.94
CA PHE A 21 19.12 -13.81 23.98
C PHE A 21 19.83 -14.03 22.65
N GLY A 22 21.11 -14.42 22.66
CA GLY A 22 21.87 -14.73 21.45
C GLY A 22 21.30 -15.93 20.70
N ALA A 23 20.93 -17.00 21.40
CA ALA A 23 20.28 -18.16 20.79
C ALA A 23 18.89 -17.82 20.24
N GLY A 24 18.11 -17.01 20.97
CA GLY A 24 16.80 -16.53 20.54
C GLY A 24 16.90 -15.57 19.34
N TRP A 25 17.89 -14.69 19.31
CA TRP A 25 18.15 -13.76 18.22
C TRP A 25 18.60 -14.49 16.95
N VAL A 26 19.51 -15.47 17.07
CA VAL A 26 19.95 -16.29 15.93
C VAL A 26 18.80 -17.16 15.42
N ALA A 27 17.98 -17.73 16.30
CA ALA A 27 16.78 -18.46 15.89
C ALA A 27 15.76 -17.53 15.22
N PHE A 28 15.58 -16.31 15.72
CA PHE A 28 14.73 -15.29 15.11
C PHE A 28 15.24 -14.86 13.74
N CYS A 29 16.53 -14.52 13.59
CA CYS A 29 17.11 -14.18 12.29
C CYS A 29 17.07 -15.35 11.30
N TYR A 30 17.28 -16.59 11.76
CA TYR A 30 17.14 -17.78 10.91
C TYR A 30 15.69 -18.01 10.50
N ILE A 31 14.72 -17.76 11.39
CA ILE A 31 13.30 -17.80 11.05
C ILE A 31 12.97 -16.68 10.06
N ASP A 32 13.43 -15.46 10.30
CA ASP A 32 13.19 -14.30 9.45
C ASP A 32 13.77 -14.51 8.03
N GLU A 33 15.02 -14.97 7.90
CA GLU A 33 15.67 -15.22 6.62
C GLU A 33 15.10 -16.43 5.85
N GLN A 34 14.75 -17.53 6.53
CA GLN A 34 14.25 -18.74 5.86
C GLN A 34 12.73 -18.73 5.65
N TRP A 35 11.96 -18.12 6.55
CA TRP A 35 10.50 -18.21 6.55
C TRP A 35 9.83 -17.12 5.72
N LEU A 36 10.54 -16.04 5.37
CA LEU A 36 10.08 -15.03 4.40
C LEU A 36 10.19 -15.51 2.94
N THR A 37 10.90 -16.60 2.67
CA THR A 37 10.93 -17.25 1.35
C THR A 37 9.56 -17.86 1.00
N VAL A 38 9.27 -18.05 -0.29
CA VAL A 38 8.03 -18.69 -0.76
C VAL A 38 7.83 -20.07 -0.11
N GLU A 39 8.92 -20.84 -0.01
CA GLU A 39 8.93 -22.17 0.59
C GLU A 39 8.73 -22.13 2.11
N GLY A 40 9.27 -21.11 2.77
CA GLY A 40 9.08 -20.82 4.19
C GLY A 40 7.63 -20.48 4.54
N ARG A 41 7.00 -19.60 3.75
CA ARG A 41 5.57 -19.26 3.87
C ARG A 41 4.67 -20.47 3.64
N GLN A 42 5.02 -21.32 2.67
CA GLN A 42 4.29 -22.56 2.41
C GLN A 42 4.34 -23.51 3.60
N LYS A 43 5.52 -23.71 4.21
CA LYS A 43 5.70 -24.53 5.41
C LYS A 43 4.91 -23.97 6.61
N MET A 44 4.86 -22.65 6.76
CA MET A 44 4.06 -21.99 7.79
C MET A 44 2.56 -22.19 7.61
N ASN A 45 2.06 -22.10 6.37
CA ASN A 45 0.66 -22.34 6.06
C ASN A 45 0.26 -23.80 6.34
N VAL A 46 1.10 -24.77 5.99
CA VAL A 46 0.90 -26.19 6.36
C VAL A 46 0.83 -26.34 7.88
N PHE A 47 1.79 -25.74 8.59
CA PHE A 47 1.85 -25.83 10.05
C PHE A 47 0.60 -25.25 10.70
N ASN A 48 0.16 -24.06 10.30
CA ASN A 48 -1.04 -23.41 10.82
C ASN A 48 -2.30 -24.25 10.57
N LEU A 49 -2.46 -24.81 9.38
CA LEU A 49 -3.60 -25.67 9.08
C LEU A 49 -3.60 -26.96 9.90
N LYS A 50 -2.42 -27.56 10.13
CA LYS A 50 -2.29 -28.73 11.02
C LYS A 50 -2.65 -28.37 12.47
N VAL A 51 -2.26 -27.19 12.94
CA VAL A 51 -2.64 -26.70 14.28
C VAL A 51 -4.15 -26.48 14.36
N ILE A 52 -4.78 -25.86 13.37
CA ILE A 52 -6.24 -25.68 13.30
C ILE A 52 -6.95 -27.05 13.32
N ARG A 53 -6.48 -27.99 12.50
CA ARG A 53 -7.02 -29.35 12.42
C ARG A 53 -6.91 -30.11 13.74
N ALA A 54 -5.75 -30.03 14.40
CA ALA A 54 -5.53 -30.63 15.71
C ALA A 54 -6.41 -29.99 16.79
N THR A 55 -6.53 -28.66 16.77
CA THR A 55 -7.35 -27.90 17.73
C THR A 55 -8.83 -28.24 17.60
N GLN A 56 -9.36 -28.35 16.38
CA GLN A 56 -10.73 -28.81 16.14
C GLN A 56 -10.98 -30.24 16.62
N GLY A 57 -9.98 -31.11 16.62
CA GLY A 57 -10.09 -32.47 17.16
C GLY A 57 -10.27 -32.53 18.68
N VAL A 58 -9.99 -31.42 19.39
CA VAL A 58 -10.10 -31.31 20.86
C VAL A 58 -11.33 -30.48 21.27
N LEU A 59 -11.90 -29.70 20.36
CA LEU A 59 -13.09 -28.88 20.61
C LEU A 59 -14.39 -29.73 20.58
N PRO A 60 -15.43 -29.33 21.34
CA PRO A 60 -16.74 -29.96 21.25
C PRO A 60 -17.30 -29.94 19.83
N SER A 61 -17.91 -31.05 19.38
CA SER A 61 -18.42 -31.19 18.01
C SER A 61 -19.42 -30.10 17.64
N THR A 62 -20.25 -29.65 18.58
CA THR A 62 -21.20 -28.54 18.37
C THR A 62 -20.54 -27.22 18.01
N LEU A 63 -19.35 -26.93 18.55
CA LEU A 63 -18.57 -25.73 18.21
C LEU A 63 -17.85 -25.90 16.86
N VAL A 64 -17.34 -27.10 16.59
CA VAL A 64 -16.66 -27.41 15.33
C VAL A 64 -17.65 -27.39 14.16
N ASP A 65 -18.86 -27.90 14.35
CA ASP A 65 -19.90 -27.91 13.31
C ASP A 65 -20.42 -26.49 12.99
N GLN A 66 -20.39 -25.59 13.98
CA GLN A 66 -20.90 -24.23 13.82
C GLN A 66 -19.84 -23.22 13.35
N TYR A 67 -18.58 -23.38 13.78
CA TYR A 67 -17.51 -22.40 13.56
C TYR A 67 -16.23 -23.00 12.96
N GLY A 68 -16.16 -24.31 12.84
CA GLY A 68 -15.00 -25.01 12.30
C GLY A 68 -15.09 -25.27 10.80
N TYR A 69 -13.93 -25.39 10.17
CA TYR A 69 -13.78 -26.00 8.86
C TYR A 69 -14.13 -27.49 8.87
N LYS A 70 -14.64 -27.98 7.73
CA LYS A 70 -14.88 -29.41 7.53
C LYS A 70 -13.55 -30.19 7.59
N PRO A 71 -13.50 -31.35 8.29
CA PRO A 71 -12.29 -32.18 8.37
C PRO A 71 -11.69 -32.52 7.01
N GLU A 72 -12.53 -32.91 6.04
CA GLU A 72 -12.09 -33.31 4.71
C GLU A 72 -11.44 -32.15 3.94
N PHE A 73 -11.96 -30.94 4.14
CA PHE A 73 -11.43 -29.72 3.53
C PHE A 73 -10.04 -29.37 4.07
N LEU A 74 -9.85 -29.41 5.39
CA LEU A 74 -8.54 -29.15 6.01
C LEU A 74 -7.52 -30.21 5.61
N ASP A 75 -7.90 -31.49 5.62
CA ASP A 75 -7.01 -32.59 5.26
C ASP A 75 -6.59 -32.50 3.77
N GLN A 76 -7.51 -32.07 2.89
CA GLN A 76 -7.23 -31.81 1.48
C GLN A 76 -6.31 -30.59 1.28
N MET A 77 -6.54 -29.48 2.00
CA MET A 77 -5.68 -28.29 1.94
C MET A 77 -4.27 -28.58 2.44
N ILE A 78 -4.14 -29.28 3.57
CA ILE A 78 -2.84 -29.70 4.13
C ILE A 78 -2.09 -30.56 3.10
N SER A 79 -2.73 -31.59 2.54
CA SER A 79 -2.09 -32.47 1.56
C SER A 79 -1.68 -31.73 0.29
N SER A 80 -2.49 -30.77 -0.17
CA SER A 80 -2.19 -29.97 -1.36
C SER A 80 -1.01 -29.03 -1.13
N LEU A 81 -0.95 -28.38 0.04
CA LEU A 81 0.18 -27.53 0.42
C LEU A 81 1.47 -28.32 0.67
N GLU A 82 1.39 -29.54 1.19
CA GLU A 82 2.55 -30.41 1.41
C GLU A 82 3.14 -30.94 0.09
N LYS A 83 2.31 -31.20 -0.91
CA LYS A 83 2.74 -31.68 -2.23
C LYS A 83 3.35 -30.59 -3.12
N GLY A 84 3.20 -29.33 -2.73
CA GLY A 84 3.47 -28.19 -3.61
C GLY A 84 2.33 -27.98 -4.59
N TYR A 85 2.11 -26.73 -4.97
CA TYR A 85 1.14 -26.43 -6.02
C TYR A 85 1.75 -26.70 -7.38
N THR A 86 1.01 -27.39 -8.23
CA THR A 86 1.20 -27.25 -9.67
C THR A 86 0.54 -25.93 -10.11
N GLU A 87 1.08 -25.24 -11.12
CA GLU A 87 0.48 -24.00 -11.64
C GLU A 87 -1.01 -24.19 -12.00
N ALA A 88 -1.36 -25.39 -12.49
CA ALA A 88 -2.73 -25.78 -12.79
C ALA A 88 -3.67 -25.88 -11.57
N GLN A 89 -3.14 -26.12 -10.36
CA GLN A 89 -3.92 -26.16 -9.11
C GLN A 89 -3.98 -24.81 -8.40
N MET A 90 -3.03 -23.90 -8.66
CA MET A 90 -3.18 -22.50 -8.27
C MET A 90 -4.23 -21.79 -9.12
N ALA A 91 -4.40 -22.21 -10.37
CA ALA A 91 -5.45 -21.71 -11.27
C ALA A 91 -6.88 -22.05 -10.80
N ASP A 92 -7.07 -23.06 -9.96
CA ASP A 92 -8.38 -23.46 -9.39
C ASP A 92 -8.75 -22.66 -8.12
N ARG A 93 -7.91 -21.73 -7.68
CA ARG A 93 -8.21 -20.83 -6.56
C ARG A 93 -8.73 -19.51 -7.10
N PHE A 94 -9.93 -19.13 -6.66
CA PHE A 94 -10.44 -17.79 -6.87
C PHE A 94 -9.47 -16.77 -6.27
N THR A 95 -8.92 -15.93 -7.13
CA THR A 95 -8.16 -14.75 -6.76
C THR A 95 -9.09 -13.72 -6.12
N PHE A 96 -8.55 -12.83 -5.26
CA PHE A 96 -9.35 -11.73 -4.72
C PHE A 96 -9.95 -10.85 -5.82
N ASP A 97 -9.27 -10.72 -6.96
CA ASP A 97 -9.82 -10.05 -8.14
C ASP A 97 -11.09 -10.69 -8.66
N GLU A 98 -11.09 -12.01 -8.81
CA GLU A 98 -12.27 -12.75 -9.27
C GLU A 98 -13.41 -12.62 -8.27
N ILE A 99 -13.11 -12.72 -6.97
CA ILE A 99 -14.12 -12.54 -5.92
C ILE A 99 -14.69 -11.11 -5.94
N LEU A 100 -13.81 -10.10 -5.94
CA LEU A 100 -14.24 -8.70 -5.86
C LEU A 100 -14.97 -8.23 -7.13
N LYS A 101 -14.66 -8.79 -8.31
CA LYS A 101 -15.36 -8.48 -9.57
C LYS A 101 -16.82 -8.94 -9.57
N GLU A 102 -17.13 -10.00 -8.83
CA GLU A 102 -18.50 -10.49 -8.67
C GLU A 102 -19.30 -9.68 -7.61
N CYS A 103 -18.62 -8.88 -6.80
CA CYS A 103 -19.23 -8.03 -5.77
C CYS A 103 -19.62 -6.65 -6.32
N GLY A 104 -20.73 -6.09 -5.82
CA GLY A 104 -21.05 -4.67 -6.03
C GLY A 104 -20.08 -3.75 -5.31
N VAL A 105 -19.94 -2.51 -5.77
CA VAL A 105 -18.99 -1.52 -5.16
C VAL A 105 -19.25 -1.34 -3.66
N GLU A 106 -20.51 -1.31 -3.23
CA GLU A 106 -20.88 -1.17 -1.82
C GLU A 106 -20.42 -2.37 -0.98
N ASP A 107 -20.59 -3.59 -1.51
CA ASP A 107 -20.11 -4.82 -0.85
C ASP A 107 -18.58 -4.88 -0.80
N GLN A 108 -17.91 -4.44 -1.88
CA GLN A 108 -16.46 -4.32 -1.91
C GLN A 108 -15.96 -3.35 -0.83
N LEU A 109 -16.60 -2.18 -0.68
CA LEU A 109 -16.24 -1.22 0.35
C LEU A 109 -16.45 -1.78 1.75
N ALA A 110 -17.62 -2.38 2.03
CA ALA A 110 -17.90 -2.97 3.34
C ALA A 110 -16.86 -4.04 3.71
N TYR A 111 -16.50 -4.90 2.75
CA TYR A 111 -15.45 -5.90 2.94
C TYR A 111 -14.09 -5.26 3.25
N LEU A 112 -13.69 -4.23 2.50
CA LEU A 112 -12.44 -3.52 2.78
C LEU A 112 -12.44 -2.80 4.12
N GLU A 113 -13.57 -2.23 4.55
CA GLU A 113 -13.69 -1.54 5.83
C GLU A 113 -13.50 -2.49 7.02
N GLU A 114 -14.09 -3.68 6.95
CA GLU A 114 -13.85 -4.76 7.92
C GLU A 114 -12.36 -5.06 8.01
N HIS A 115 -11.71 -5.30 6.88
CA HIS A 115 -10.29 -5.67 6.84
C HIS A 115 -9.35 -4.51 7.19
N ALA A 116 -9.75 -3.26 6.93
CA ALA A 116 -9.00 -2.07 7.32
C ALA A 116 -9.07 -1.79 8.82
N THR A 117 -10.16 -2.17 9.49
CA THR A 117 -10.35 -1.88 10.92
C THR A 117 -9.76 -2.96 11.82
N GLU A 118 -9.60 -4.17 11.29
CA GLU A 118 -9.03 -5.30 12.03
C GLU A 118 -7.49 -5.36 11.97
N ASP A 119 -6.90 -5.96 13.01
CA ASP A 119 -5.48 -6.30 13.08
C ASP A 119 -5.24 -7.68 12.43
N ILE A 120 -5.38 -7.72 11.11
CA ILE A 120 -5.20 -8.92 10.27
C ILE A 120 -3.73 -9.00 9.80
N PRO A 121 -3.16 -10.21 9.58
CA PRO A 121 -1.81 -10.37 9.07
C PRO A 121 -1.53 -9.56 7.78
N TYR A 122 -0.39 -8.86 7.77
CA TYR A 122 0.08 -7.95 6.72
C TYR A 122 -0.08 -8.46 5.28
N PHE A 123 0.32 -9.71 5.02
CA PHE A 123 0.32 -10.25 3.65
C PHE A 123 -1.10 -10.41 3.09
N TYR A 124 -2.05 -10.79 3.95
CA TYR A 124 -3.44 -10.97 3.56
C TYR A 124 -4.10 -9.63 3.23
N ILE A 125 -3.90 -8.62 4.08
CA ILE A 125 -4.49 -7.30 3.87
C ILE A 125 -3.89 -6.62 2.63
N ALA A 126 -2.57 -6.69 2.44
CA ALA A 126 -1.92 -6.10 1.26
C ALA A 126 -2.46 -6.70 -0.05
N ASP A 127 -2.68 -8.02 -0.12
CA ASP A 127 -3.21 -8.70 -1.31
C ASP A 127 -4.65 -8.28 -1.63
N VAL A 128 -5.53 -8.21 -0.62
CA VAL A 128 -6.92 -7.75 -0.80
C VAL A 128 -6.96 -6.31 -1.35
N PHE A 129 -6.20 -5.40 -0.74
CA PHE A 129 -6.16 -4.00 -1.16
C PHE A 129 -5.47 -3.82 -2.51
N HIS A 130 -4.43 -4.62 -2.80
CA HIS A 130 -3.79 -4.66 -4.11
C HIS A 130 -4.78 -5.10 -5.20
N SER A 131 -5.52 -6.18 -4.95
CA SER A 131 -6.55 -6.69 -5.85
C SER A 131 -7.65 -5.67 -6.09
N TRP A 132 -8.14 -5.02 -5.04
CA TRP A 132 -9.15 -3.97 -5.21
C TRP A 132 -8.62 -2.79 -6.05
N ALA A 133 -7.41 -2.32 -5.77
CA ALA A 133 -6.79 -1.26 -6.57
C ALA A 133 -6.57 -1.69 -8.04
N ARG A 134 -6.30 -2.98 -8.29
CA ARG A 134 -6.11 -3.53 -9.64
C ARG A 134 -7.42 -3.60 -10.43
N ILE A 135 -8.51 -4.10 -9.86
CA ILE A 135 -9.80 -4.15 -10.56
C ILE A 135 -10.34 -2.75 -10.91
N HIS A 136 -9.86 -1.71 -10.21
CA HIS A 136 -10.21 -0.31 -10.39
C HIS A 136 -9.11 0.50 -11.12
N GLU A 137 -8.14 -0.15 -11.76
CA GLU A 137 -6.99 0.52 -12.41
C GLU A 137 -7.41 1.54 -13.48
N ALA A 138 -8.49 1.27 -14.21
CA ALA A 138 -9.03 2.18 -15.22
C ALA A 138 -9.52 3.53 -14.66
N LEU A 139 -9.61 3.66 -13.33
CA LEU A 139 -9.94 4.93 -12.67
C LEU A 139 -8.72 5.82 -12.45
N TYR A 140 -7.49 5.31 -12.57
CA TYR A 140 -6.27 6.10 -12.36
C TYR A 140 -5.13 5.86 -13.35
N LEU A 141 -5.24 4.84 -14.21
CA LEU A 141 -4.27 4.56 -15.27
C LEU A 141 -4.91 4.67 -16.65
N LEU A 142 -4.12 5.18 -17.58
CA LEU A 142 -4.43 5.11 -19.00
C LEU A 142 -3.95 3.78 -19.58
N PRO A 143 -4.68 3.21 -20.56
CA PRO A 143 -4.22 2.02 -21.27
C PRO A 143 -2.82 2.25 -21.87
N HIS A 144 -1.92 1.29 -21.71
CA HIS A 144 -0.54 1.40 -22.21
C HIS A 144 -0.48 1.52 -23.75
N ASP A 145 -1.40 0.88 -24.47
CA ASP A 145 -1.49 0.89 -25.95
C ASP A 145 -2.40 1.99 -26.49
N ARG A 146 -2.39 3.16 -25.84
CA ARG A 146 -3.22 4.26 -26.30
C ARG A 146 -2.72 4.78 -27.64
N HIS A 147 -3.53 4.67 -28.68
CA HIS A 147 -3.24 5.41 -29.91
C HIS A 147 -3.29 6.92 -29.61
N PRO A 148 -2.45 7.75 -30.25
CA PRO A 148 -2.44 9.21 -30.04
C PRO A 148 -3.79 9.89 -30.30
N THR A 149 -4.70 9.19 -30.99
CA THR A 149 -6.06 9.64 -31.32
C THR A 149 -7.13 9.17 -30.33
N ASP A 150 -6.82 8.22 -29.43
CA ASP A 150 -7.77 7.74 -28.42
C ASP A 150 -7.79 8.69 -27.22
N SER A 151 -8.79 9.57 -27.25
CA SER A 151 -9.09 10.55 -26.21
C SER A 151 -9.82 9.92 -25.03
N GLY A 152 -9.29 8.86 -24.42
CA GLY A 152 -9.82 8.48 -23.12
C GLY A 152 -9.45 9.59 -22.11
N HIS A 153 -10.29 9.84 -21.13
CA HIS A 153 -10.03 10.87 -20.14
C HIS A 153 -10.24 10.28 -18.75
N LEU A 154 -9.20 10.33 -17.91
CA LEU A 154 -9.35 10.10 -16.48
C LEU A 154 -9.92 11.36 -15.86
N ALA A 155 -11.16 11.30 -15.40
CA ALA A 155 -11.84 12.42 -14.79
C ALA A 155 -12.18 12.07 -13.35
N MET A 156 -12.07 13.07 -12.47
CA MET A 156 -12.60 12.94 -11.12
C MET A 156 -14.11 12.79 -11.19
N GLN A 157 -14.63 11.78 -10.50
CA GLN A 157 -16.04 11.48 -10.39
C GLN A 157 -16.57 11.97 -9.04
N ASN A 158 -17.87 11.80 -8.84
CA ASN A 158 -18.50 12.03 -7.54
C ASN A 158 -19.55 10.96 -7.30
N ASN A 159 -19.09 9.70 -7.32
CA ASN A 159 -19.90 8.52 -7.07
C ASN A 159 -20.02 8.31 -5.55
N GLU A 160 -21.26 8.31 -5.06
CA GLU A 160 -21.54 8.11 -3.63
C GLU A 160 -21.28 6.68 -3.17
N GLN A 161 -21.31 5.69 -4.08
CA GLN A 161 -20.97 4.30 -3.76
C GLN A 161 -19.54 4.12 -3.29
N PHE A 162 -18.64 5.07 -3.59
CA PHE A 162 -17.26 5.06 -3.14
C PHE A 162 -17.04 5.84 -1.82
N ASP A 163 -18.06 6.47 -1.23
CA ASP A 163 -17.94 7.29 -0.01
C ASP A 163 -17.59 6.40 1.19
N SER A 164 -16.37 6.51 1.72
CA SER A 164 -15.93 5.78 2.90
C SER A 164 -14.96 6.60 3.75
N GLU A 165 -15.44 7.03 4.91
CA GLU A 165 -14.59 7.69 5.91
C GLU A 165 -13.61 6.71 6.56
N VAL A 166 -14.06 5.48 6.81
CA VAL A 166 -13.26 4.43 7.44
C VAL A 166 -12.04 4.11 6.59
N LEU A 167 -12.21 3.84 5.29
CA LEU A 167 -11.08 3.53 4.41
C LEU A 167 -10.14 4.73 4.23
N CYS A 168 -10.67 5.95 4.08
CA CYS A 168 -9.82 7.15 4.01
C CYS A 168 -8.90 7.29 5.22
N LYS A 169 -9.39 6.95 6.42
CA LYS A 169 -8.64 7.05 7.66
C LYS A 169 -7.70 5.86 7.86
N GLU A 170 -8.22 4.64 7.77
CA GLU A 170 -7.47 3.43 8.13
C GLU A 170 -6.44 3.05 7.07
N VAL A 171 -6.73 3.23 5.76
CA VAL A 171 -5.71 3.00 4.71
C VAL A 171 -4.59 4.02 4.83
N TRP A 172 -4.92 5.30 5.07
CA TRP A 172 -3.90 6.32 5.34
C TRP A 172 -3.03 5.91 6.53
N LYS A 173 -3.65 5.63 7.68
CA LYS A 173 -2.95 5.23 8.90
C LYS A 173 -2.05 4.02 8.68
N LYS A 174 -2.59 2.92 8.12
CA LYS A 174 -1.81 1.69 7.87
C LYS A 174 -0.68 1.92 6.86
N MET A 175 -0.85 2.79 5.86
CA MET A 175 0.24 3.17 4.96
C MET A 175 1.34 3.94 5.69
N MET A 176 1.00 4.86 6.61
CA MET A 176 1.99 5.60 7.42
C MET A 176 2.71 4.72 8.44
N ASP A 177 2.00 3.76 9.02
CA ASP A 177 2.53 2.82 10.01
C ASP A 177 3.32 1.66 9.35
N ASN A 178 3.51 1.68 8.02
CA ASN A 178 4.12 0.61 7.20
C ASN A 178 3.42 -0.76 7.30
N VAL A 179 2.14 -0.77 7.72
CA VAL A 179 1.26 -1.96 7.71
C VAL A 179 0.67 -2.20 6.32
N LEU A 180 0.55 -1.17 5.49
CA LEU A 180 0.28 -1.35 4.05
C LEU A 180 1.48 -0.83 3.26
N PRO A 181 1.95 -1.58 2.24
CA PRO A 181 2.93 -1.06 1.29
C PRO A 181 2.47 0.29 0.70
N PHE A 182 3.42 1.21 0.47
CA PHE A 182 3.10 2.52 -0.10
C PHE A 182 2.44 2.39 -1.49
N ASP A 183 2.96 1.52 -2.36
CA ASP A 183 2.44 1.25 -3.69
C ASP A 183 1.00 0.71 -3.70
N VAL A 184 0.60 -0.04 -2.66
CA VAL A 184 -0.78 -0.49 -2.46
C VAL A 184 -1.63 0.65 -1.92
N GLY A 185 -1.21 1.25 -0.80
CA GLY A 185 -1.98 2.30 -0.12
C GLY A 185 -2.25 3.51 -1.01
N VAL A 186 -1.26 3.96 -1.79
CA VAL A 186 -1.41 5.14 -2.65
C VAL A 186 -2.42 4.91 -3.77
N ARG A 187 -2.48 3.70 -4.36
CA ARG A 187 -3.45 3.35 -5.41
C ARG A 187 -4.87 3.26 -4.85
N VAL A 188 -5.03 2.66 -3.68
CA VAL A 188 -6.33 2.59 -2.98
C VAL A 188 -6.84 3.99 -2.65
N LEU A 189 -5.98 4.83 -2.05
CA LEU A 189 -6.32 6.22 -1.73
C LEU A 189 -6.60 7.04 -2.99
N CYS A 190 -5.89 6.78 -4.09
CA CYS A 190 -6.16 7.40 -5.38
C CYS A 190 -7.58 7.06 -5.84
N VAL A 191 -7.95 5.78 -5.91
CA VAL A 191 -9.31 5.35 -6.29
C VAL A 191 -10.36 6.04 -5.42
N LEU A 192 -10.21 6.03 -4.09
CA LEU A 192 -11.14 6.69 -3.18
C LEU A 192 -11.26 8.20 -3.43
N ALA A 193 -10.14 8.89 -3.64
CA ALA A 193 -10.10 10.33 -3.85
C ALA A 193 -10.66 10.75 -5.21
N VAL A 194 -10.33 10.02 -6.27
CA VAL A 194 -10.76 10.38 -7.64
C VAL A 194 -12.21 10.03 -7.89
N THR A 195 -12.78 9.06 -7.17
CA THR A 195 -14.19 8.65 -7.34
C THR A 195 -15.15 9.48 -6.50
N ASN A 196 -14.70 10.07 -5.38
CA ASN A 196 -15.56 10.82 -4.46
C ASN A 196 -14.87 12.05 -3.85
N LYS A 197 -15.51 13.23 -3.99
CA LYS A 197 -14.94 14.50 -3.51
C LYS A 197 -14.88 14.61 -1.98
N LYS A 198 -15.77 13.94 -1.24
CA LYS A 198 -15.70 13.92 0.23
C LYS A 198 -14.48 13.14 0.69
N ASN A 199 -14.19 11.99 0.07
CA ASN A 199 -12.98 11.23 0.33
C ASN A 199 -11.72 12.06 0.06
N ALA A 200 -11.63 12.72 -1.10
CA ALA A 200 -10.50 13.60 -1.41
C ALA A 200 -10.28 14.68 -0.33
N LYS A 201 -11.36 15.27 0.20
CA LYS A 201 -11.28 16.24 1.32
C LYS A 201 -10.78 15.59 2.62
N ARG A 202 -11.29 14.41 2.98
CA ARG A 202 -10.85 13.67 4.18
C ARG A 202 -9.37 13.32 4.09
N ILE A 203 -8.93 12.76 2.96
CA ILE A 203 -7.53 12.39 2.73
C ILE A 203 -6.63 13.64 2.71
N ALA A 204 -7.08 14.75 2.10
CA ALA A 204 -6.32 16.00 2.10
C ALA A 204 -6.13 16.57 3.51
N ALA A 205 -7.13 16.40 4.39
CA ALA A 205 -7.01 16.79 5.80
C ALA A 205 -5.96 15.94 6.54
N SER A 206 -5.95 14.62 6.31
CA SER A 206 -5.02 13.69 6.96
C SER A 206 -3.57 13.79 6.46
N SER A 207 -3.37 14.19 5.20
CA SER A 207 -2.07 14.16 4.50
C SER A 207 -1.34 15.50 4.42
N GLN A 208 -1.73 16.47 5.25
CA GLN A 208 -1.27 17.86 5.17
C GLN A 208 -1.42 18.44 3.76
N GLN A 209 -2.60 18.26 3.15
CA GLN A 209 -2.94 18.72 1.81
C GLN A 209 -2.09 18.08 0.70
N GLY A 210 -1.64 16.84 0.90
CA GLY A 210 -0.83 16.07 -0.05
C GLY A 210 0.69 16.18 0.13
N ALA A 211 1.18 17.06 1.01
CA ALA A 211 2.61 17.18 1.24
C ALA A 211 3.24 15.90 1.80
N GLU A 212 2.52 15.17 2.65
CA GLU A 212 3.00 13.89 3.17
C GLU A 212 3.08 12.82 2.08
N VAL A 213 2.15 12.79 1.12
CA VAL A 213 2.20 11.86 -0.03
C VAL A 213 3.50 12.01 -0.79
N VAL A 214 3.94 13.25 -1.05
CA VAL A 214 5.23 13.53 -1.72
C VAL A 214 6.42 12.99 -0.91
N ARG A 215 6.41 13.18 0.41
CA ARG A 215 7.48 12.68 1.29
C ARG A 215 7.56 11.16 1.31
N TYR A 216 6.42 10.48 1.41
CA TYR A 216 6.39 9.02 1.44
C TYR A 216 6.67 8.41 0.07
N TYR A 217 6.28 9.07 -1.02
CA TYR A 217 6.68 8.69 -2.37
C TYR A 217 8.21 8.71 -2.50
N LYS A 218 8.88 9.78 -2.04
CA LYS A 218 10.34 9.86 -2.04
C LYS A 218 10.98 8.69 -1.28
N ALA A 219 10.51 8.43 -0.07
CA ALA A 219 11.02 7.33 0.75
C ALA A 219 10.81 5.96 0.07
N TYR A 220 9.68 5.76 -0.60
CA TYR A 220 9.42 4.56 -1.41
C TYR A 220 10.40 4.46 -2.59
N MET A 221 10.61 5.54 -3.33
CA MET A 221 11.54 5.57 -4.47
C MET A 221 12.99 5.33 -4.04
N ASP A 222 13.42 5.88 -2.91
CA ASP A 222 14.77 5.64 -2.36
C ASP A 222 14.94 4.17 -1.96
N LYS A 223 13.93 3.57 -1.31
CA LYS A 223 13.94 2.15 -0.96
C LYS A 223 14.03 1.23 -2.19
N LEU A 224 13.35 1.57 -3.28
CA LEU A 224 13.47 0.83 -4.55
C LEU A 224 14.89 0.92 -5.14
N ARG A 225 15.51 2.10 -5.08
CA ARG A 225 16.90 2.30 -5.54
C ARG A 225 17.88 1.50 -4.67
N GLU A 226 17.72 1.54 -3.35
CA GLU A 226 18.55 0.79 -2.40
C GLU A 226 18.44 -0.73 -2.59
N ASN A 227 17.24 -1.21 -2.92
CA ASN A 227 16.97 -2.64 -3.13
C ASN A 227 17.34 -3.13 -4.55
N ASN A 228 17.89 -2.28 -5.42
CA ASN A 228 18.14 -2.58 -6.84
C ASN A 228 16.88 -3.04 -7.61
N THR A 229 15.70 -2.54 -7.24
CA THR A 229 14.42 -2.75 -7.94
C THR A 229 13.83 -1.42 -8.43
N PRO A 230 14.59 -0.61 -9.21
CA PRO A 230 14.20 0.76 -9.56
C PRO A 230 12.94 0.85 -10.43
N ASP A 231 12.58 -0.22 -11.14
CA ASP A 231 11.39 -0.31 -11.98
C ASP A 231 10.12 -0.72 -11.21
N GLY A 232 10.26 -0.99 -9.90
CA GLY A 232 9.22 -1.55 -9.06
C GLY A 232 9.51 -3.01 -8.66
N ASP A 233 8.78 -3.50 -7.66
CA ASP A 233 8.82 -4.89 -7.22
C ASP A 233 7.62 -5.66 -7.80
N THR A 234 6.47 -5.63 -7.11
CA THR A 234 5.21 -6.23 -7.57
C THR A 234 4.42 -5.34 -8.53
N VAL A 235 4.52 -4.01 -8.36
CA VAL A 235 3.81 -3.00 -9.15
C VAL A 235 4.84 -2.11 -9.82
N SER A 236 4.61 -1.79 -11.10
CA SER A 236 5.55 -0.96 -11.85
C SER A 236 5.65 0.44 -11.22
N LYS A 237 6.86 1.02 -11.25
CA LYS A 237 7.09 2.41 -10.86
C LYS A 237 6.14 3.36 -11.57
N ALA A 238 5.84 3.10 -12.85
CA ALA A 238 4.98 3.95 -13.66
C ALA A 238 3.55 4.02 -13.08
N ASP A 239 2.97 2.87 -12.72
CA ASP A 239 1.62 2.80 -12.15
C ASP A 239 1.53 3.49 -10.79
N VAL A 240 2.53 3.26 -9.93
CA VAL A 240 2.61 3.88 -8.60
C VAL A 240 2.74 5.39 -8.73
N THR A 241 3.55 5.87 -9.69
CA THR A 241 3.74 7.30 -9.91
C THR A 241 2.49 7.95 -10.49
N ALA A 242 1.85 7.32 -11.47
CA ALA A 242 0.60 7.81 -12.05
C ALA A 242 -0.51 7.95 -11.00
N ALA A 243 -0.67 6.93 -10.15
CA ALA A 243 -1.61 6.95 -9.03
C ALA A 243 -1.28 8.05 -8.01
N ALA A 244 -0.01 8.19 -7.62
CA ALA A 244 0.42 9.25 -6.70
C ALA A 244 0.13 10.64 -7.25
N LEU A 245 0.42 10.89 -8.53
CA LEU A 245 0.17 12.17 -9.18
C LEU A 245 -1.33 12.48 -9.29
N PHE A 246 -2.16 11.49 -9.63
CA PHE A 246 -3.60 11.72 -9.75
C PHE A 246 -4.28 11.87 -8.38
N LEU A 247 -3.80 11.16 -7.36
CA LEU A 247 -4.15 11.43 -5.97
C LEU A 247 -3.81 12.87 -5.59
N LEU A 248 -2.56 13.32 -5.78
CA LEU A 248 -2.14 14.68 -5.47
C LEU A 248 -2.99 15.74 -6.19
N ARG A 249 -3.39 15.46 -7.43
CA ARG A 249 -4.34 16.30 -8.18
C ARG A 249 -5.70 16.38 -7.50
N ALA A 250 -6.27 15.23 -7.12
CA ALA A 250 -7.56 15.19 -6.42
C ALA A 250 -7.50 15.92 -5.07
N LEU A 251 -6.42 15.75 -4.30
CA LEU A 251 -6.23 16.41 -3.02
C LEU A 251 -6.07 17.93 -3.19
N ASN A 252 -5.29 18.37 -4.18
CA ASN A 252 -5.15 19.79 -4.49
C ASN A 252 -6.51 20.42 -4.79
N ASP A 253 -7.31 19.81 -5.67
CA ASP A 253 -8.63 20.30 -6.05
C ASP A 253 -9.65 20.29 -4.90
N ALA A 254 -9.53 19.33 -3.97
CA ALA A 254 -10.37 19.27 -2.79
C ALA A 254 -10.12 20.45 -1.82
N VAL A 255 -8.92 21.02 -1.83
CA VAL A 255 -8.47 22.09 -0.92
C VAL A 255 -8.63 23.49 -1.54
N VAL A 256 -8.75 23.59 -2.87
CA VAL A 256 -9.02 24.87 -3.55
C VAL A 256 -10.33 25.45 -3.01
N SER A 257 -10.20 26.52 -2.23
CA SER A 257 -11.36 27.23 -1.70
C SER A 257 -12.01 27.98 -2.85
N LYS A 258 -13.27 27.67 -3.18
CA LYS A 258 -14.04 28.51 -4.09
C LYS A 258 -14.30 29.85 -3.42
N PRO A 259 -14.10 30.98 -4.12
CA PRO A 259 -14.41 32.27 -3.55
C PRO A 259 -15.91 32.35 -3.32
N LEU A 260 -16.32 32.83 -2.14
CA LEU A 260 -17.75 33.03 -1.82
C LEU A 260 -18.38 34.10 -2.73
N LEU A 261 -17.56 35.00 -3.28
CA LEU A 261 -17.93 36.10 -4.18
C LEU A 261 -16.86 36.27 -5.26
N PRO A 262 -17.23 36.61 -6.51
CA PRO A 262 -16.31 36.68 -7.66
C PRO A 262 -15.15 37.70 -7.53
N PHE A 263 -15.21 38.62 -6.56
CA PHE A 263 -14.19 39.65 -6.32
C PHE A 263 -13.30 39.38 -5.09
N VAL A 264 -13.60 38.34 -4.32
CA VAL A 264 -12.80 37.96 -3.16
C VAL A 264 -11.78 36.93 -3.63
N GLY A 265 -10.51 37.32 -3.70
CA GLY A 265 -9.42 36.40 -4.04
C GLY A 265 -9.43 35.16 -3.14
N THR A 266 -9.06 34.01 -3.68
CA THR A 266 -8.95 32.77 -2.90
C THR A 266 -7.73 32.85 -1.99
N LYS A 267 -7.87 32.48 -0.71
CA LYS A 267 -6.75 32.54 0.27
C LYS A 267 -5.58 31.60 -0.09
N THR A 268 -5.81 30.57 -0.90
CA THR A 268 -4.86 29.49 -1.17
C THR A 268 -4.40 29.38 -2.63
N GLY A 269 -4.94 30.21 -3.54
CA GLY A 269 -4.67 30.10 -4.99
C GLY A 269 -5.16 28.78 -5.61
N PRO A 270 -4.93 28.56 -6.92
CA PRO A 270 -5.37 27.32 -7.61
C PRO A 270 -4.50 26.09 -7.30
N TYR A 271 -3.32 26.29 -6.70
CA TYR A 271 -2.35 25.22 -6.41
C TYR A 271 -1.85 25.29 -4.96
N PRO A 272 -2.71 25.05 -3.95
CA PRO A 272 -2.33 25.03 -2.54
C PRO A 272 -1.15 24.11 -2.23
N LEU A 273 -1.04 22.99 -2.94
CA LEU A 273 0.03 21.99 -2.76
C LEU A 273 1.42 22.62 -2.91
N ALA A 274 1.60 23.57 -3.83
CA ALA A 274 2.89 24.22 -4.10
C ALA A 274 3.45 24.96 -2.87
N ASN A 275 2.60 25.39 -1.94
CA ASN A 275 3.02 26.08 -0.71
C ASN A 275 3.33 25.13 0.45
N ARG A 276 3.16 23.82 0.27
CA ARG A 276 3.27 22.80 1.31
C ARG A 276 4.38 21.78 1.05
N VAL A 277 4.72 21.56 -0.22
CA VAL A 277 5.75 20.60 -0.62
C VAL A 277 7.16 21.19 -0.50
N ASP A 278 8.11 20.35 -0.11
CA ASP A 278 9.52 20.68 -0.21
C ASP A 278 9.91 20.72 -1.69
N ALA A 279 10.40 21.88 -2.14
CA ALA A 279 10.77 22.10 -3.54
C ALA A 279 11.88 21.16 -4.02
N THR A 280 12.83 20.80 -3.15
CA THR A 280 13.93 19.90 -3.51
C THR A 280 13.43 18.47 -3.68
N VAL A 281 12.62 17.98 -2.74
CA VAL A 281 12.00 16.64 -2.83
C VAL A 281 11.13 16.53 -4.07
N TRP A 282 10.30 17.54 -4.33
CA TRP A 282 9.46 17.58 -5.52
C TRP A 282 10.27 17.53 -6.82
N CYS A 283 11.29 18.38 -6.95
CA CYS A 283 12.05 18.50 -8.19
C CYS A 283 12.92 17.28 -8.50
N GLU A 284 13.38 16.55 -7.47
CA GLU A 284 14.15 15.32 -7.65
C GLU A 284 13.29 14.24 -8.34
N ASP A 285 12.07 14.03 -7.85
CA ASP A 285 11.23 12.92 -8.28
C ASP A 285 10.25 13.29 -9.42
N PHE A 286 9.74 14.52 -9.45
CA PHE A 286 8.71 14.96 -10.42
C PHE A 286 9.19 16.05 -11.38
N GLY A 287 10.42 16.56 -11.24
CA GLY A 287 10.96 17.64 -12.07
C GLY A 287 11.07 17.29 -13.56
N ALA A 288 11.12 16.01 -13.91
CA ALA A 288 11.01 15.48 -15.28
C ALA A 288 10.45 14.07 -15.17
N LEU A 289 9.15 13.98 -15.40
CA LEU A 289 8.49 12.72 -15.61
C LEU A 289 9.00 12.09 -16.90
N ASP A 290 9.30 10.79 -16.83
CA ASP A 290 9.58 9.99 -18.02
C ASP A 290 8.34 9.90 -18.94
N ALA A 291 8.57 9.52 -20.20
CA ALA A 291 7.52 9.45 -21.20
C ALA A 291 6.46 8.38 -20.84
N ALA A 292 6.87 7.28 -20.21
CA ALA A 292 5.97 6.20 -19.82
C ALA A 292 4.95 6.66 -18.77
N ILE A 293 5.41 7.34 -17.70
CA ILE A 293 4.55 7.93 -16.68
C ILE A 293 3.61 8.96 -17.31
N ARG A 294 4.12 9.85 -18.17
CA ARG A 294 3.28 10.86 -18.83
C ARG A 294 2.18 10.24 -19.69
N GLN A 295 2.43 9.12 -20.37
CA GLN A 295 1.45 8.43 -21.20
C GLN A 295 0.39 7.67 -20.39
N GLN A 296 0.74 7.21 -19.19
CA GLN A 296 -0.15 6.42 -18.33
C GLN A 296 -0.94 7.27 -17.32
N THR A 297 -0.54 8.52 -17.11
CA THR A 297 -1.11 9.42 -16.10
C THR A 297 -2.24 10.28 -16.68
N ALA A 298 -3.19 10.69 -15.84
CA ALA A 298 -4.22 11.67 -16.21
C ALA A 298 -3.61 13.01 -16.67
N ASP A 299 -4.08 13.58 -17.79
CA ASP A 299 -3.62 14.88 -18.30
C ASP A 299 -3.71 16.00 -17.25
N SER A 300 -4.75 15.97 -16.41
CA SER A 300 -4.92 16.95 -15.32
C SER A 300 -3.86 16.84 -14.22
N ALA A 301 -3.31 15.64 -14.00
CA ALA A 301 -2.21 15.41 -13.08
C ALA A 301 -0.86 15.78 -13.70
N VAL A 302 -0.69 15.54 -15.01
CA VAL A 302 0.48 16.04 -15.75
C VAL A 302 0.53 17.58 -15.73
N LEU A 303 -0.62 18.24 -15.95
CA LEU A 303 -0.74 19.69 -15.84
C LEU A 303 -0.37 20.22 -14.45
N LEU A 304 -0.81 19.53 -13.39
CA LEU A 304 -0.40 19.88 -12.02
C LEU A 304 1.12 19.83 -11.89
N VAL A 305 1.76 18.80 -12.43
CA VAL A 305 3.22 18.64 -12.36
C VAL A 305 3.94 19.75 -13.10
N ASP A 306 3.54 20.04 -14.33
CA ASP A 306 4.17 21.09 -15.12
C ASP A 306 4.06 22.46 -14.42
N VAL A 307 2.90 22.77 -13.81
CA VAL A 307 2.72 24.02 -13.04
C VAL A 307 3.54 24.05 -11.75
N LEU A 308 3.60 22.94 -11.00
CA LEU A 308 4.41 22.90 -9.79
C LEU A 308 5.90 22.98 -10.11
N ASN A 309 6.36 22.36 -11.20
CA ASN A 309 7.75 22.42 -11.64
C ASN A 309 8.18 23.86 -11.98
N GLU A 310 7.30 24.63 -12.62
CA GLU A 310 7.53 26.06 -12.87
C GLU A 310 7.57 26.85 -11.55
N LYS A 311 6.57 26.67 -10.68
CA LYS A 311 6.48 27.40 -9.39
C LYS A 311 7.66 27.11 -8.46
N LEU A 312 8.15 25.87 -8.44
CA LEU A 312 9.22 25.40 -7.57
C LEU A 312 10.60 25.54 -8.21
N LYS A 313 10.69 26.10 -9.43
CA LYS A 313 11.94 26.38 -10.17
C LYS A 313 12.80 25.13 -10.38
N CYS A 314 12.17 24.00 -10.76
CA CYS A 314 12.89 22.73 -10.89
C CYS A 314 13.98 22.74 -11.96
N THR A 315 13.83 23.50 -13.04
CA THR A 315 14.85 23.64 -14.09
C THR A 315 16.11 24.31 -13.56
N GLU A 316 15.98 25.42 -12.83
CA GLU A 316 17.11 26.15 -12.23
C GLU A 316 17.86 25.25 -11.23
N LYS A 317 17.13 24.47 -10.43
CA LYS A 317 17.73 23.55 -9.46
C LYS A 317 18.52 22.41 -10.12
N ARG A 318 18.14 21.96 -11.31
CA ARG A 318 18.87 20.92 -12.05
C ARG A 318 20.17 21.41 -12.66
N GLU A 319 20.17 22.64 -13.18
CA GLU A 319 21.37 23.27 -13.71
C GLU A 319 22.42 23.47 -12.61
N VAL A 320 22.00 23.79 -11.39
CA VAL A 320 22.89 23.92 -10.23
C VAL A 320 23.49 22.57 -9.82
N THR A 321 22.72 21.48 -9.82
CA THR A 321 23.23 20.14 -9.48
C THR A 321 24.16 19.57 -10.55
N ALA A 322 23.95 19.91 -11.82
CA ALA A 322 24.82 19.47 -12.92
C ALA A 322 26.14 20.27 -13.05
N ALA A 323 26.22 21.44 -12.39
CA ALA A 323 27.39 22.31 -12.39
C ALA A 323 28.36 22.05 -11.21
N ILE A 324 28.03 21.11 -10.32
CA ILE A 324 28.84 20.66 -9.18
C ILE A 324 29.38 19.26 -9.51
#